data_AF-A0A6C0Q3H7-F1
#
_entry.id   AF-A0A6C0Q3H7-F1
#
_cell.length_a   1.000
_cell.length_b   1.000
_cell.length_c   1.000
_cell.angle_alpha   90.00
_cell.angle_beta   90.00
_cell.angle_gamma   90.00
#
_symmetry.space_group_name_H-M   'P 1'
#
loop_
_entity.id
_entity.type
_entity.pdbx_description
1 polymer ?
#
loop_
_entity_poly.entity_id
_entity_poly.type
_entity_poly.pdbx_seq_one_letter_code
_entity_poly.pdbx_strand_id
1 'polypeptide(L)'
;MPQPTQEWRRFRAGTILISPTRYAHLPGCTHLTEELVMAPRWGWITEPPHGLWDRLNSSHPATATEGNTKRQATRRCEECQSALS
;
A
#
# COMPACT_ATOMS: atom_id res chain seq x y z
N MET A 1 7.78 -2.43 -25.84
CA MET A 1 7.29 -1.14 -25.32
C MET A 1 7.23 -1.29 -23.80
N PRO A 2 8.07 -0.61 -23.00
CA PRO A 2 7.78 -0.54 -21.56
C PRO A 2 6.40 0.10 -21.43
N GLN A 3 5.50 -0.59 -20.72
CA GLN A 3 4.16 -0.05 -20.45
C GLN A 3 4.35 1.31 -19.75
N PRO A 4 3.61 2.37 -20.13
CA PRO A 4 3.65 3.61 -19.38
C PRO A 4 3.33 3.23 -17.94
N THR A 5 4.21 3.58 -17.01
CA THR A 5 3.96 3.50 -15.58
C THR A 5 2.58 4.10 -15.39
N GLN A 6 1.58 3.26 -15.13
CA GLN A 6 0.20 3.73 -15.01
C GLN A 6 0.24 4.81 -13.95
N GLU A 7 -0.07 6.06 -14.30
CA GLU A 7 0.01 7.15 -13.33
C GLU A 7 -1.11 6.91 -12.32
N TRP A 8 -0.74 6.49 -11.11
CA TRP A 8 -1.69 6.36 -10.01
C TRP A 8 -2.12 7.78 -9.62
N ARG A 9 -3.32 8.20 -10.02
CA ARG A 9 -3.84 9.58 -9.85
C ARG A 9 -4.57 9.76 -8.53
N ARG A 10 -5.18 8.70 -8.01
CA ARG A 10 -5.97 8.69 -6.78
C ARG A 10 -5.09 8.65 -5.55
N PHE A 11 -3.97 7.93 -5.59
CA PHE A 11 -3.12 7.71 -4.43
C PHE A 11 -1.80 8.47 -4.56
N ARG A 12 -1.49 9.31 -3.57
CA ARG A 12 -0.22 10.05 -3.52
C ARG A 12 0.93 9.07 -3.27
N ALA A 13 2.13 9.36 -3.76
CA ALA A 13 3.30 8.48 -3.59
C ALA A 13 3.61 8.05 -2.14
N GLY A 14 3.25 8.87 -1.15
CA GLY A 14 3.40 8.55 0.27
C GLY A 14 2.29 7.69 0.88
N THR A 15 1.24 7.32 0.15
CA THR A 15 0.14 6.51 0.66
C THR A 15 0.59 5.05 0.88
N ILE A 16 0.14 4.44 1.98
CA ILE A 16 0.29 2.99 2.20
C ILE A 16 -1.03 2.30 1.89
N LEU A 17 -1.01 1.37 0.93
CA LEU A 17 -2.17 0.60 0.50
C LEU A 17 -2.20 -0.73 1.23
N ILE A 18 -3.33 -1.09 1.83
CA ILE A 18 -3.48 -2.30 2.66
C ILE A 18 -4.35 -3.32 1.95
N SER A 19 -3.71 -4.43 1.56
CA SER A 19 -4.35 -5.50 0.81
C SER A 19 -5.26 -6.37 1.68
N PRO A 20 -6.19 -7.12 1.07
CA PRO A 20 -6.98 -8.13 1.77
C PRO A 20 -6.15 -9.24 2.41
N THR A 21 -4.95 -9.48 1.87
CA THR A 21 -4.03 -10.54 2.29
C THR A 21 -3.02 -10.06 3.34
N ARG A 22 -3.23 -8.89 3.94
CA ARG A 22 -2.39 -8.28 5.00
C ARG A 22 -1.00 -7.83 4.53
N TYR A 23 -0.86 -7.53 3.25
CA TYR A 23 0.34 -6.89 2.69
C TYR A 23 0.13 -5.39 2.53
N ALA A 24 1.19 -4.64 2.81
CA ALA A 24 1.31 -3.23 2.49
C ALA A 24 1.98 -3.05 1.14
N HIS A 25 1.39 -2.19 0.31
CA HIS A 25 1.90 -1.80 -1.00
C HIS A 25 2.04 -0.28 -1.08
N LEU A 26 2.85 0.17 -2.02
CA LEU A 26 2.97 1.57 -2.41
C LEU A 26 2.29 1.78 -3.78
N PRO A 27 1.76 2.98 -4.06
CA PRO A 27 1.27 3.33 -5.39
C PRO A 27 2.36 3.11 -6.45
N GLY A 28 1.97 2.57 -7.60
CA GLY A 28 2.91 2.15 -8.64
C GLY A 28 3.44 0.72 -8.49
N CYS A 29 2.94 -0.06 -7.53
CA CYS A 29 3.27 -1.48 -7.42
C CYS A 29 2.88 -2.23 -8.70
N THR A 30 3.83 -2.92 -9.32
CA THR A 30 3.70 -3.79 -10.51
C THR A 30 2.63 -4.88 -10.36
N HIS A 31 2.37 -5.33 -9.14
CA HIS A 31 1.36 -6.33 -8.82
C HIS A 31 -0.08 -5.82 -8.88
N LEU A 32 -0.28 -4.50 -8.92
CA LEU A 32 -1.57 -3.88 -8.72
C LEU A 32 -1.82 -2.83 -9.81
N THR A 33 -3.11 -2.58 -10.08
CA THR A 33 -3.54 -1.37 -10.77
C THR A 33 -4.34 -0.52 -9.79
N GLU A 34 -4.43 0.78 -10.07
CA GLU A 34 -5.17 1.72 -9.22
C GLU A 34 -6.65 1.32 -9.08
N GLU A 35 -7.27 0.76 -10.12
CA GLU A 35 -8.68 0.34 -10.10
C GLU A 35 -8.94 -0.87 -9.18
N LEU A 36 -7.91 -1.69 -8.89
CA LEU A 36 -8.06 -2.82 -7.96
C LEU A 36 -8.14 -2.36 -6.50
N VAL A 37 -7.60 -1.19 -6.19
CA VAL A 37 -7.50 -0.67 -4.82
C VAL A 37 -8.77 0.10 -4.46
N MET A 38 -9.83 -0.65 -4.15
CA MET A 38 -11.13 -0.09 -3.79
C MET A 38 -11.68 -0.66 -2.48
N ALA A 39 -12.39 0.19 -1.74
CA ALA A 39 -13.21 -0.22 -0.61
C ALA A 39 -14.42 -1.04 -1.08
N PRO A 40 -14.96 -1.95 -0.25
CA PRO A 40 -14.50 -2.31 1.10
C PRO A 40 -13.40 -3.39 1.08
N ARG A 41 -12.89 -3.77 -0.09
CA ARG A 41 -11.89 -4.84 -0.17
C ARG A 41 -10.54 -4.39 0.38
N TRP A 42 -10.11 -3.19 0.00
CA TRP A 42 -8.86 -2.55 0.41
C TRP A 42 -9.08 -1.44 1.44
N GLY A 43 -8.04 -1.17 2.20
CA GLY A 43 -7.90 0.07 2.98
C GLY A 43 -6.61 0.78 2.61
N TRP A 44 -6.44 2.02 3.04
CA TRP A 44 -5.21 2.79 2.83
C TRP A 44 -4.96 3.78 3.96
N ILE A 45 -3.72 4.29 4.01
CA ILE A 45 -3.27 5.34 4.92
C ILE A 45 -2.69 6.44 4.05
N THR A 46 -3.43 7.54 3.88
CA THR A 46 -3.04 8.64 2.98
C THR A 46 -1.84 9.42 3.50
N GLU A 47 -1.76 9.60 4.82
CA GLU A 47 -0.70 10.32 5.53
C GLU A 47 -0.10 9.41 6.62
N PRO A 48 0.75 8.43 6.25
CA PRO A 48 1.33 7.52 7.22
C PRO A 48 2.32 8.25 8.14
N PRO A 49 2.40 7.89 9.44
CA PRO A 49 3.47 8.35 10.31
C PRO A 49 4.85 8.09 9.71
N HIS A 50 5.81 8.98 9.97
CA HIS A 50 7.19 8.83 9.52
C HIS A 50 7.77 7.47 9.95
N GLY A 51 8.35 6.75 8.98
CA GLY A 51 8.93 5.42 9.20
C GLY A 51 7.91 4.30 9.43
N LEU A 52 6.60 4.53 9.22
CA LEU A 52 5.59 3.46 9.33
C LEU A 52 5.92 2.31 8.37
N TRP A 53 6.28 2.61 7.12
CA TRP A 53 6.69 1.60 6.14
C TRP A 53 7.87 0.76 6.65
N ASP A 54 8.91 1.40 7.16
CA ASP A 54 10.13 0.72 7.63
C ASP A 54 9.90 -0.14 8.87
N ARG A 55 8.98 0.28 9.75
CA ARG A 55 8.66 -0.43 11.00
C ARG A 55 7.60 -1.51 10.83
N LEU A 56 6.85 -1.51 9.72
CA LEU A 56 5.74 -2.43 9.48
C LEU A 56 6.21 -3.89 9.51
N ASN A 57 5.65 -4.65 10.45
CA ASN A 57 5.85 -6.10 10.58
C ASN A 57 4.71 -6.73 11.39
N SER A 58 4.77 -8.05 11.63
CA SER A 58 3.77 -8.77 12.42
C SER A 58 3.58 -8.25 13.84
N SER A 59 4.62 -7.67 14.46
CA SER A 59 4.55 -7.08 15.80
C SER A 59 4.11 -5.61 15.79
N HIS A 60 4.24 -4.93 14.65
CA HIS A 60 3.84 -3.54 14.45
C HIS A 60 3.00 -3.42 13.17
N PRO A 61 1.73 -3.88 13.19
CA PRO A 61 0.86 -3.82 12.03
C PRO A 61 0.49 -2.37 11.68
N ALA A 62 0.39 -2.08 10.39
CA ALA A 62 -0.24 -0.84 9.92
C ALA A 62 -1.75 -1.07 9.77
N THR A 63 -2.56 -0.19 10.35
CA THR A 63 -4.02 -0.22 10.24
C THR A 63 -4.51 0.86 9.29
N ALA A 64 -5.42 0.52 8.39
CA ALA A 64 -5.96 1.47 7.43
C ALA A 64 -6.78 2.56 8.12
N THR A 65 -6.58 3.81 7.72
CA THR A 65 -7.36 4.96 8.22
C THR A 65 -8.52 5.29 7.28
N GLU A 66 -8.46 4.83 6.03
CA GLU A 66 -9.47 5.07 5.00
C GLU A 66 -9.78 3.80 4.18
N GLY A 67 -10.86 3.87 3.39
CA GLY A 67 -11.37 2.72 2.65
C GLY A 67 -12.02 1.71 3.58
N ASN A 68 -11.42 0.53 3.73
CA ASN A 68 -11.78 -0.41 4.78
C ASN A 68 -10.82 -0.28 5.99
N THR A 69 -11.26 0.45 7.00
CA THR A 69 -10.53 0.71 8.25
C THR A 69 -10.33 -0.52 9.14
N LYS A 70 -10.97 -1.66 8.81
CA LYS A 70 -10.72 -2.94 9.48
C LYS A 70 -9.52 -3.69 8.90
N ARG A 71 -8.92 -3.19 7.81
CA ARG A 71 -7.75 -3.82 7.18
C ARG A 71 -6.47 -3.47 7.93
N GLN A 72 -5.62 -4.48 8.07
CA GLN A 72 -4.29 -4.35 8.66
C GLN A 72 -3.26 -5.05 7.79
N ALA A 73 -2.11 -4.43 7.60
CA ALA A 73 -0.94 -5.03 6.98
C ALA A 73 0.10 -5.39 8.05
N THR A 74 0.60 -6.61 7.98
CA THR A 74 1.67 -7.12 8.84
C THR A 74 2.95 -7.41 8.06
N ARG A 75 2.91 -7.30 6.73
CA ARG A 75 4.03 -7.55 5.84
C ARG A 75 4.10 -6.46 4.77
N ARG A 76 5.31 -6.17 4.30
CA ARG A 76 5.52 -5.33 3.12
C ARG A 76 5.52 -6.20 1.87
N CYS A 77 5.06 -5.63 0.75
CA CYS A 77 5.32 -6.20 -0.55
C CYS A 77 6.83 -6.14 -0.83
N GLU A 78 7.42 -7.30 -1.17
CA GLU A 78 8.86 -7.43 -1.40
C GLU A 78 9.31 -6.59 -2.60
N GLU A 79 8.54 -6.55 -3.69
CA GLU A 79 8.86 -5.69 -4.84
C GLU A 79 8.80 -4.20 -4.51
N CYS A 80 7.80 -3.76 -3.74
CA CYS A 80 7.76 -2.37 -3.26
C CYS A 80 8.94 -2.05 -2.34
N GLN A 81 9.38 -3.01 -1.53
CA GLN A 81 10.52 -2.84 -0.66
C GLN A 81 11.83 -2.73 -1.47
N SER A 82 12.01 -3.55 -2.51
CA SER A 82 13.16 -3.50 -3.41
C SER A 82 13.17 -2.29 -4.34
N ALA A 83 12.01 -1.71 -4.67
CA ALA A 83 11.93 -0.50 -5.48
C ALA A 83 12.34 0.79 -4.72
N LEU A 84 12.44 0.72 -3.39
CA LEU A 84 12.87 1.83 -2.54
C LEU A 84 14.38 1.83 -2.25
N SER A 85 15.10 0.78 -2.64
CA SER A 85 16.56 0.65 -2.46
C SER A 85 17.38 1.27 -3.58
#